data_AF-A0A849H6R1-F1
#
_entry.id   AF-A0A849H6R1-F1
#
_cell.length_a   1.000
_cell.length_b   1.000
_cell.length_c   1.000
_cell.angle_alpha   90.00
_cell.angle_beta   90.00
_cell.angle_gamma   90.00
#
_symmetry.space_group_name_H-M   'P 1'
#
loop_
_entity.id
_entity.type
_entity.pdbx_description
1 polymer ?
#
loop_
_entity_poly.entity_id
_entity_poly.type
_entity_poly.pdbx_seq_one_letter_code
_entity_poly.pdbx_strand_id
1 'polypeptide(L)'
;LLDEPTNDLDVDTLRALEDAILQFAGCVLVISHDRWFLDRIATHILAFEGDSQVFWFPGNFQEYEVDKKRRLGEEAVQPHRIKYKKFSA
;
A
#
# COMPACT_ATOMS: atom_id res chain seq x y z
N LEU A 1 -8.24 -10.83 -2.23
CA LEU A 1 -7.30 -9.94 -2.94
C LEU A 1 -8.13 -8.80 -3.48
N LEU A 2 -8.00 -7.62 -2.87
CA LEU A 2 -8.73 -6.42 -3.26
C LEU A 2 -7.76 -5.53 -4.05
N ASP A 3 -8.12 -5.18 -5.29
CA ASP A 3 -7.33 -4.32 -6.17
C ASP A 3 -8.07 -3.00 -6.36
N GLU A 4 -7.52 -1.91 -5.82
CA GLU A 4 -8.09 -0.55 -5.81
C GLU A 4 -9.54 -0.44 -5.32
N PRO A 5 -9.90 -0.97 -4.14
CA PRO A 5 -11.27 -0.88 -3.62
C PRO A 5 -11.71 0.56 -3.30
N THR A 6 -10.79 1.52 -3.28
CA THR A 6 -11.04 2.92 -2.89
C THR A 6 -11.54 3.80 -4.04
N ASN A 7 -11.48 3.35 -5.29
CA ASN A 7 -11.76 4.19 -6.46
C ASN A 7 -13.26 4.44 -6.72
N ASP A 8 -14.11 3.48 -6.37
CA ASP A 8 -15.54 3.50 -6.70
C ASP A 8 -16.47 3.50 -5.47
N LEU A 9 -15.91 3.70 -4.27
CA LEU A 9 -16.67 3.65 -3.01
C LEU A 9 -16.82 5.03 -2.37
N ASP A 10 -18.05 5.35 -1.95
CA ASP A 10 -18.33 6.49 -1.08
C ASP A 10 -17.66 6.32 0.29
N VAL A 11 -17.41 7.44 0.99
CA VAL A 11 -16.71 7.48 2.29
C VAL A 11 -17.34 6.55 3.33
N ASP A 12 -18.67 6.47 3.36
CA ASP A 12 -19.39 5.61 4.31
C ASP A 12 -19.18 4.13 4.01
N THR A 13 -19.16 3.76 2.73
CA THR A 13 -18.90 2.38 2.28
C THR A 13 -17.45 1.98 2.52
N LEU A 14 -16.52 2.92 2.35
CA LEU A 14 -15.11 2.76 2.68
C LEU A 14 -14.91 2.44 4.16
N ARG A 15 -15.59 3.17 5.06
CA ARG A 15 -15.57 2.88 6.51
C ARG A 15 -16.17 1.51 6.84
N ALA A 16 -17.29 1.16 6.22
CA ALA A 16 -17.88 -0.16 6.43
C ALA A 16 -16.94 -1.29 5.97
N LEU A 17 -16.18 -1.07 4.90
CA LEU A 17 -15.15 -1.99 4.43
C LEU A 17 -13.96 -2.06 5.40
N GLU A 18 -13.48 -0.92 5.92
CA GLU A 18 -12.45 -0.86 6.97
C GLU A 18 -12.85 -1.71 8.18
N ASP A 19 -14.05 -1.49 8.72
CA ASP A 19 -14.58 -2.22 9.88
C ASP A 19 -14.71 -3.73 9.59
N ALA A 20 -15.20 -4.10 8.40
CA ALA A 20 -15.31 -5.48 8.00
C ALA A 20 -13.95 -6.18 7.89
N ILE A 21 -12.92 -5.50 7.37
CA ILE A 21 -11.56 -6.02 7.28
C ILE A 21 -10.95 -6.20 8.68
N LEU A 22 -11.15 -5.23 9.58
CA LEU A 22 -10.64 -5.30 10.96
C LEU A 22 -11.28 -6.44 11.77
N GLN A 23 -12.54 -6.77 11.50
CA GLN A 23 -13.25 -7.87 12.16
C GLN A 23 -13.04 -9.23 11.48
N PHE A 24 -12.41 -9.26 10.30
CA PHE A 24 -12.22 -10.50 9.56
C PHE A 24 -11.09 -11.34 10.17
N ALA A 25 -11.41 -12.55 10.63
CA ALA A 25 -10.45 -13.45 11.28
C ALA A 25 -9.46 -14.14 10.31
N GLY A 26 -9.37 -13.68 9.06
CA GLY A 26 -8.50 -14.23 8.03
C GLY A 26 -7.40 -13.27 7.60
N CYS A 27 -6.73 -13.62 6.51
CA CYS A 27 -5.73 -12.76 5.88
C CYS A 27 -6.36 -12.02 4.69
N VAL A 28 -6.12 -10.71 4.60
CA VAL A 28 -6.55 -9.88 3.47
C VAL A 28 -5.31 -9.26 2.83
N LEU A 29 -5.16 -9.47 1.53
CA LEU A 29 -4.21 -8.75 0.70
C LEU A 29 -4.95 -7.62 -0.02
N VAL A 30 -4.53 -6.39 0.23
CA VAL A 30 -5.12 -5.18 -0.37
C VAL A 30 -4.04 -4.40 -1.11
N ILE A 31 -4.36 -4.01 -2.34
CA ILE A 31 -3.58 -3.10 -3.17
C ILE A 31 -4.38 -1.81 -3.26
N SER A 32 -3.81 -0.70 -2.80
CA SER A 32 -4.43 0.61 -2.87
C SER A 32 -3.35 1.69 -2.90
N HIS A 33 -3.66 2.80 -3.56
CA HIS A 33 -2.84 4.02 -3.51
C HIS A 33 -3.26 5.00 -2.40
N ASP A 34 -4.32 4.71 -1.62
CA ASP A 34 -4.78 5.56 -0.52
C ASP A 34 -3.96 5.29 0.75
N ARG A 35 -3.13 6.27 1.12
CA ARG A 35 -2.27 6.22 2.31
C ARG A 35 -3.06 6.15 3.60
N TRP A 36 -4.19 6.86 3.69
CA TRP A 36 -4.99 6.90 4.91
C TRP A 36 -5.69 5.57 5.17
N PHE A 37 -6.17 4.94 4.09
CA PHE A 37 -6.77 3.62 4.16
C PHE A 37 -5.74 2.56 4.58
N LEU A 38 -4.58 2.53 3.92
CA LEU A 38 -3.49 1.60 4.27
C LEU A 38 -3.01 1.80 5.71
N ASP A 39 -2.90 3.03 6.18
CA ASP A 39 -2.45 3.30 7.55
C ASP A 39 -3.38 2.73 8.63
N ARG A 40 -4.68 2.64 8.31
CA ARG A 40 -5.72 2.16 9.23
C ARG A 40 -5.85 0.65 9.29
N ILE A 41 -5.68 -0.04 8.16
CA ILE A 41 -5.92 -1.49 8.06
C ILE A 41 -4.64 -2.33 7.94
N ALA A 42 -3.53 -1.74 7.49
CA ALA A 42 -2.33 -2.51 7.19
C ALA A 42 -1.57 -2.85 8.48
N THR A 43 -1.32 -4.14 8.66
CA THR A 43 -0.38 -4.65 9.68
C THR A 43 1.01 -4.90 9.10
N HIS A 44 1.10 -5.03 7.78
CA HIS A 44 2.32 -5.26 7.04
C HIS A 44 2.25 -4.54 5.68
N ILE A 45 3.37 -3.99 5.25
CA ILE A 45 3.52 -3.36 3.94
C ILE A 45 4.43 -4.23 3.08
N LEU A 46 3.92 -4.58 1.90
CA LEU A 46 4.69 -5.22 0.84
C LEU A 46 5.05 -4.14 -0.18
N ALA A 47 6.29 -3.68 -0.10
CA ALA A 47 6.79 -2.55 -0.88
C ALA A 47 7.60 -3.01 -2.09
N PHE A 48 7.27 -2.49 -3.27
CA PHE A 48 8.07 -2.67 -4.48
C PHE A 48 9.06 -1.50 -4.59
N GLU A 49 10.31 -1.71 -4.19
CA GLU A 49 11.34 -0.65 -4.09
C GLU A 49 12.15 -0.44 -5.39
N GLY A 50 11.73 -1.04 -6.52
CA GLY A 50 12.47 -1.01 -7.79
C GLY A 50 13.33 -2.27 -7.97
N ASP A 51 13.97 -2.41 -9.14
CA ASP A 51 14.81 -3.57 -9.52
C ASP A 51 14.19 -4.95 -9.27
N SER A 52 12.85 -5.03 -9.38
CA SER A 52 12.07 -6.24 -9.06
C SER A 52 12.27 -6.77 -7.64
N GLN A 53 12.72 -5.92 -6.71
CA GLN A 53 12.86 -6.25 -5.31
C GLN A 53 11.57 -5.93 -4.55
N VAL A 54 11.16 -6.89 -3.73
CA VAL A 54 10.02 -6.78 -2.83
C VAL A 54 10.54 -6.72 -1.41
N PHE A 55 10.22 -5.64 -0.72
CA PHE A 55 10.55 -5.45 0.68
C PHE A 55 9.31 -5.70 1.55
N TRP A 56 9.49 -6.53 2.58
CA TRP A 56 8.45 -6.84 3.56
C TRP A 56 8.69 -6.05 4.84
N PHE A 57 7.76 -5.18 5.19
CA PHE A 57 7.84 -4.34 6.39
C PHE A 57 6.70 -4.67 7.35
N PRO A 58 6.98 -5.06 8.61
CA PRO A 58 5.96 -5.19 9.65
C PRO A 58 5.61 -3.80 10.21
N GLY A 59 4.36 -3.38 10.05
CA GLY A 59 3.88 -2.07 10.44
C GLY A 59 2.93 -1.46 9.42
N ASN A 60 2.48 -0.24 9.71
CA ASN A 60 1.58 0.50 8.84
C ASN A 60 2.34 1.30 7.76
N PHE A 61 1.60 2.01 6.91
CA PHE A 61 2.20 2.77 5.81
C PHE A 61 3.10 3.92 6.31
N GLN A 62 2.68 4.62 7.36
CA GLN A 62 3.43 5.76 7.89
C GLN A 62 4.76 5.33 8.51
N GLU A 63 4.79 4.22 9.23
CA GLU A 63 6.01 3.60 9.76
C GLU A 63 6.94 3.15 8.64
N TYR A 64 6.39 2.54 7.57
CA TYR A 64 7.15 2.18 6.39
C TYR A 64 7.77 3.40 5.71
N GLU A 65 7.06 4.54 5.58
CA GLU A 65 7.64 5.75 4.99
C GLU A 65 8.84 6.27 5.80
N VAL A 66 8.79 6.18 7.13
CA VAL A 66 9.90 6.58 8.00
C VAL A 66 11.08 5.63 7.84
N ASP A 67 10.85 4.32 7.81
CA ASP A 67 11.89 3.31 7.56
C ASP A 67 12.53 3.49 6.18
N LYS A 68 11.71 3.72 5.15
CA LYS A 68 12.16 3.97 3.79
C LYS A 68 13.07 5.19 3.70
N LYS A 69 12.70 6.31 4.34
CA LYS A 69 13.58 7.52 4.42
C LYS A 69 14.91 7.21 5.08
N ARG A 70 14.90 6.41 6.16
CA ARG A 70 16.13 6.04 6.88
C ARG A 70 17.04 5.15 6.04
N ARG A 71 16.48 4.18 5.32
CA ARG A 71 17.24 3.21 4.52
C ARG A 71 17.75 3.76 3.18
N LEU A 72 16.91 4.50 2.47
CA LEU A 72 17.16 4.90 1.08
C LEU A 72 17.38 6.41 0.91
N GLY A 73 17.29 7.20 1.99
CA GLY A 73 17.42 8.66 1.95
C GLY A 73 16.14 9.39 1.53
N GLU A 74 16.17 10.72 1.56
CA GLU A 74 14.99 11.57 1.28
C GLU A 74 14.46 11.44 -0.15
N GLU A 75 15.34 11.17 -1.12
CA GLU A 75 14.98 11.03 -2.54
C GLU A 75 14.08 9.81 -2.81
N ALA A 76 14.15 8.78 -1.96
CA ALA A 76 13.39 7.54 -2.14
C ALA A 76 11.91 7.65 -1.77
N VAL A 77 11.51 8.70 -1.05
CA VAL A 77 10.10 8.99 -0.77
C VAL A 77 9.45 9.85 -1.86
N GLN A 78 10.24 10.43 -2.76
CA GLN A 78 9.66 11.07 -3.93
C GLN A 78 9.06 9.98 -4.84
N PRO A 79 7.74 10.03 -5.13
CA PRO A 79 7.10 9.06 -5.98
C PRO A 79 7.64 9.18 -7.40
N HIS A 80 8.56 8.29 -7.75
CA HIS A 80 9.05 8.16 -9.12
C HIS A 80 8.02 7.33 -9.90
N ARG A 81 7.44 7.93 -10.93
CA ARG A 81 6.53 7.22 -11.82
C ARG A 81 7.33 6.13 -12.55
N ILE A 82 7.22 4.88 -12.12
CA ILE A 82 7.84 3.74 -12.80
C ILE A 82 7.17 3.62 -14.18
N LYS A 83 7.84 4.12 -15.22
CA LYS A 83 7.39 3.96 -16.60
C LYS A 83 7.76 2.55 -17.05
N TYR A 84 6.87 1.60 -16.84
CA TYR A 84 6.98 0.30 -17.52
C TYR A 84 6.91 0.55 -19.05
N LYS A 85 7.95 0.13 -19.78
CA LYS A 85 7.89 0.08 -21.24
C LYS A 85 6.76 -0.90 -21.61
N LYS A 86 5.76 -0.43 -22.34
CA LYS A 86 4.75 -1.31 -22.95
C LYS A 86 5.51 -2.36 -23.77
N PHE A 87 5.25 -3.64 -23.51
CA PHE A 87 5.68 -4.71 -24.40
C PHE A 87 5.11 -4.41 -25.79
N SER A 88 5.98 -4.08 -26.75
CA SER A 88 5.62 -4.07 -28.17
C SER A 88 5.61 -5.52 -28.64
N ALA A 89 4.42 -6.00 -28.99
CA ALA A 89 4.26 -7.23 -29.79
C ALA A 89 4.78 -7.02 -31.21
#